data_AF-A0A971ETT3-F1
#
_entry.id   AF-A0A971ETT3-F1
#
_cell.length_a   1.000
_cell.length_b   1.000
_cell.length_c   1.000
_cell.angle_alpha   90.00
_cell.angle_beta   90.00
_cell.angle_gamma   90.00
#
_symmetry.space_group_name_H-M   'P 1'
#
loop_
_entity.id
_entity.type
_entity.pdbx_description
1 polymer ?
#
loop_
_entity_poly.entity_id
_entity_poly.type
_entity_poly.pdbx_seq_one_letter_code
_entity_poly.pdbx_strand_id
1 'polypeptide(L)' 'KTLMAWNCRFQRSWERLRERYDDRFKRMWEYYLLSCAGVFRARRMQVWQILMTRYGSGTRSAPRIREV' A
#
# COMPACT_ATOMS: atom_id res chain seq x y z
N LYS A 1 4.86 -2.31 -4.85
CA LYS A 1 6.18 -2.21 -4.17
C LYS A 1 6.05 -1.93 -2.67
N THR A 2 5.14 -1.06 -2.25
CA THR A 2 4.89 -0.70 -0.84
C THR A 2 4.70 -1.89 0.12
N LEU A 3 3.78 -2.81 -0.19
CA LEU A 3 3.47 -3.95 0.69
C LEU A 3 4.66 -4.91 0.88
N MET A 4 5.48 -5.11 -0.15
CA MET A 4 6.71 -5.91 -0.02
C MET A 4 7.75 -5.22 0.85
N ALA A 5 7.89 -3.89 0.74
CA ALA A 5 8.78 -3.11 1.59
C ALA A 5 8.32 -3.16 3.07
N TRP A 6 7.01 -3.14 3.31
CA TRP A 6 6.44 -3.31 4.64
C TRP A 6 6.70 -4.69 5.21
N ASN A 7 6.50 -5.76 4.42
CA ASN A 7 6.82 -7.12 4.87
C ASN A 7 8.31 -7.26 5.21
N CYS A 8 9.21 -6.74 4.37
CA CYS A 8 10.64 -6.75 4.64
C CYS A 8 11.00 -6.02 5.95
N ARG A 9 10.42 -4.85 6.19
CA ARG A 9 10.61 -4.13 7.46
C ARG A 9 10.05 -4.90 8.64
N PHE A 10 8.87 -5.49 8.51
CA PHE A 10 8.24 -6.31 9.55
C PHE A 10 9.13 -7.50 9.95
N GLN A 11 9.66 -8.26 8.97
CA GLN A 11 10.58 -9.37 9.23
C GLN A 11 11.82 -8.92 9.99
N ARG A 12 12.43 -7.81 9.55
CA ARG A 12 13.62 -7.25 10.20
C ARG A 12 13.35 -6.80 11.64
N SER A 13 12.13 -6.35 11.93
CA SER A 13 11.74 -5.92 13.29
C SER A 13 11.14 -7.04 14.14
N TRP A 14 10.99 -8.26 13.61
CA TRP A 14 10.22 -9.32 14.27
C TRP A 14 10.81 -9.70 15.64
N GLU A 15 12.13 -9.77 15.77
CA GLU A 15 12.77 -10.13 17.05
C GLU A 15 12.30 -9.24 18.21
N ARG A 16 12.20 -7.92 17.98
CA ARG A 16 11.69 -6.97 18.97
C ARG A 16 10.18 -7.08 19.20
N LEU A 17 9.42 -7.48 18.18
CA LEU A 17 7.96 -7.59 18.26
C LEU A 17 7.50 -8.89 18.92
N ARG A 18 8.32 -9.95 18.85
CA ARG A 18 8.02 -11.27 19.43
C ARG A 18 7.82 -11.22 20.95
N GLU A 19 8.38 -10.23 21.64
CA GLU A 19 8.16 -10.01 23.08
C GLU A 19 6.71 -9.65 23.40
N ARG A 20 5.99 -9.05 22.44
CA ARG A 20 4.62 -8.54 22.63
C ARG A 20 3.57 -9.31 21.83
N TYR A 21 3.96 -9.98 20.76
CA TYR A 21 3.06 -10.67 19.84
C TYR A 21 3.50 -12.12 19.62
N ASP A 22 2.52 -13.00 19.41
CA ASP A 22 2.74 -14.42 19.22
C ASP A 22 3.04 -14.80 17.76
N ASP A 23 3.52 -16.02 17.56
CA ASP A 23 3.85 -16.53 16.22
C ASP A 23 2.61 -16.69 15.33
N ARG A 24 1.40 -16.80 15.92
CA ARG A 24 0.14 -16.78 15.18
C ARG A 24 -0.10 -15.40 14.57
N PHE A 25 0.08 -14.33 15.35
CA PHE A 25 -0.01 -12.97 14.83
C PHE A 25 0.99 -12.74 13.69
N LYS A 26 2.23 -13.22 13.85
CA LYS A 26 3.25 -13.13 12.79
C LYS A 26 2.75 -13.70 11.46
N ARG A 27 2.29 -14.95 11.49
CA ARG A 27 1.81 -15.68 10.31
C ARG A 27 0.61 -15.00 9.67
N MET A 28 -0.33 -14.53 10.50
CA MET A 28 -1.49 -13.79 10.02
C MET A 28 -1.07 -12.49 9.31
N TRP A 29 -0.13 -11.75 9.90
CA TRP A 29 0.33 -10.47 9.36
C TRP A 29 1.13 -10.63 8.07
N GLU A 30 2.00 -11.65 8.00
CA GLU A 30 2.70 -12.04 6.78
C GLU A 30 1.72 -12.41 5.67
N TYR A 31 0.73 -13.25 5.99
CA TYR A 31 -0.29 -13.68 5.04
C TYR A 31 -1.04 -12.48 4.47
N TYR A 32 -1.46 -11.55 5.33
CA TYR A 32 -2.13 -10.33 4.91
C TYR A 32 -1.29 -9.51 3.93
N LEU A 33 -0.04 -9.18 4.30
CA LEU A 33 0.82 -8.33 3.47
C LEU A 33 1.16 -8.98 2.12
N LEU A 34 1.47 -10.28 2.12
CA LEU A 34 1.85 -11.01 0.90
C LEU A 34 0.65 -11.26 -0.01
N SER A 35 -0.51 -11.60 0.55
CA SER A 35 -1.74 -11.80 -0.23
C SER A 35 -2.16 -10.50 -0.91
N CYS A 36 -2.20 -9.38 -0.18
CA CYS A 36 -2.49 -8.08 -0.78
C CYS A 36 -1.46 -7.71 -1.85
N ALA A 37 -0.16 -7.96 -1.61
CA ALA A 37 0.87 -7.73 -2.63
C ALA A 37 0.64 -8.56 -3.90
N GLY A 38 0.16 -9.81 -3.75
CA GLY A 38 -0.22 -10.69 -4.84
C GLY A 38 -1.42 -10.15 -5.64
N VAL A 39 -2.48 -9.71 -4.97
CA VAL A 39 -3.68 -9.15 -5.61
C VAL A 39 -3.35 -7.90 -6.44
N PHE A 40 -2.52 -6.99 -5.91
CA PHE A 40 -2.05 -5.83 -6.68
C PHE A 40 -1.15 -6.23 -7.85
N ARG A 41 -0.24 -7.19 -7.66
CA ARG A 41 0.64 -7.70 -8.75
C ARG A 41 -0.16 -8.36 -9.87
N ALA A 42 -1.21 -9.10 -9.54
CA ALA A 42 -2.11 -9.74 -10.49
C ALA A 42 -3.06 -8.76 -11.19
N ARG A 43 -2.97 -7.45 -10.90
CA ARG A 43 -3.86 -6.40 -11.41
C ARG A 43 -5.35 -6.65 -11.11
N ARG A 44 -5.64 -7.43 -10.06
CA ARG A 44 -7.01 -7.74 -9.60
C ARG A 44 -7.58 -6.65 -8.66
N MET A 45 -6.71 -5.78 -8.15
CA MET A 45 -7.08 -4.60 -7.36
C MET A 45 -6.28 -3.39 -7.83
N GLN A 46 -6.89 -2.21 -7.78
CA GLN A 46 -6.29 -0.96 -8.25
C GLN A 46 -6.45 0.15 -7.21
N VAL A 47 -5.50 1.07 -7.18
CA VAL A 47 -5.56 2.30 -6.37
C VAL A 47 -5.74 3.46 -7.33
N TRP A 48 -6.80 4.23 -7.12
CA TRP A 48 -7.17 5.36 -7.97
C TRP A 48 -6.89 6.66 -7.23
N GLN A 49 -6.29 7.62 -7.93
CA GLN A 49 -6.16 8.98 -7.45
C GLN A 49 -7.15 9.85 -8.22
N ILE A 50 -8.25 10.21 -7.57
CA ILE A 50 -9.31 11.02 -8.17
C ILE A 50 -9.15 12.45 -7.67
N LEU A 51 -8.89 13.37 -8.60
CA LEU A 51 -8.86 14.80 -8.32
C LEU A 51 -10.23 15.39 -8.68
N MET A 52 -10.85 16.09 -7.72
CA MET A 52 -12.13 16.76 -7.91
C MET A 52 -11.96 18.26 -7.68
N THR A 53 -12.66 19.06 -8.48
CA THR A 53 -12.74 20.52 -8.34
C THR A 53 -14.20 20.95 -8.43
N ARG A 54 -14.52 22.15 -7.95
CA ARG A 54 -15.89 22.66 -7.96
C ARG A 54 -16.36 22.87 -9.42
N TYR A 55 -17.61 22.53 -9.71
CA TYR A 55 -18.20 22.81 -11.01
C TYR A 55 -18.16 24.32 -11.30
N GLY A 56 -17.60 24.70 -12.44
CA GLY A 56 -17.45 26.11 -12.85
C GLY A 56 -16.23 26.83 -12.28
N SER A 57 -15.46 26.24 -11.35
CA SER A 57 -14.12 26.77 -11.03
C SER A 57 -13.12 26.28 -12.07
N GLY A 58 -13.28 26.76 -13.31
CA GLY A 58 -12.28 26.64 -14.36
C GLY A 58 -11.07 27.49 -14.00
N THR A 59 -10.26 27.07 -13.02
CA THR A 59 -8.98 27.71 -12.75
C THR A 59 -7.95 27.16 -13.73
N ARG A 60 -7.68 28.01 -14.73
CA ARG A 60 -6.48 28.33 -15.55
C ARG A 60 -5.11 27.67 -15.27
N SER A 61 -5.00 26.76 -14.32
CA SER A 61 -3.86 25.91 -14.03
C SER A 61 -4.34 24.46 -13.96
N ALA A 62 -4.76 23.90 -15.08
CA ALA A 62 -4.89 22.44 -15.19
C ALA A 62 -3.53 21.85 -14.78
N PRO A 63 -3.48 20.88 -13.84
CA PRO A 63 -2.23 20.24 -13.49
C PRO A 63 -1.67 19.63 -14.77
N ARG A 64 -0.49 20.10 -15.19
CA ARG A 64 0.24 19.53 -16.33
C ARG A 64 0.50 18.08 -15.95
N ILE A 65 -0.31 17.16 -16.50
CA ILE A 65 -0.14 15.73 -16.32
C ILE A 65 1.27 15.45 -16.83
N ARG A 66 2.19 15.17 -15.92
CA ARG A 66 3.50 14.67 -16.31
C ARG A 66 3.24 13.25 -16.77
N GLU A 67 3.28 13.04 -18.08
CA GLU A 67 3.42 11.69 -18.62
C GLU A 67 4.67 11.09 -17.99
N VAL A 68 4.48 9.90 -17.41
CA VAL A 68 5.52 9.11 -16.74
C VAL A 68 6.12 8.17 -17.75
#